data_AF-A0A7C9L2Y6-F1
#
_entry.id   AF-A0A7C9L2Y6-F1
#
_cell.length_a   1.000
_cell.length_b   1.000
_cell.length_c   1.000
_cell.angle_alpha   90.00
_cell.angle_beta   90.00
_cell.angle_gamma   90.00
#
_symmetry.space_group_name_H-M   'P 1'
#
loop_
_entity.id
_entity.type
_entity.pdbx_description
1 polymer ?
#
loop_
_entity_poly.entity_id
_entity_poly.type
_entity_poly.pdbx_seq_one_letter_code
_entity_poly.pdbx_strand_id
1 'polypeptide(L)'
;MKKDEITMVRLLSLAVLMALSLFILLVLVGNNEFGQIISKMNNNSLNISENQNSVYNLYYYTGFNVIYQLFFSITVLFSAVSLTGILLRIGNTGIIASVAAIFNMMTGILLLMARILESSSSMHAWIDSFYIDGVVKGQIETAQLMDKIPVLYILLVILGILELMMVKSSGIRHIKMFSKNKQTNLAVFLTPALVTYVWEGFIRRNILFEIIKNGDSQRMTVNEYLTGYYIGNKIFFNWSWMIMLLLATIICIIIQSGVIKGLSGRAGMLAGIGIPALVTIIPSVIYAFNPPALFGYLTLDISLCDMTDNAFYMYLVTFCVSMTAAFILIYLVISGILDMRKLAFIFIINVVISVVLMIIVSGKSSLAIQYMPWIVADCASVILAVVSIALKPVNK
;
A
#
# COMPACT_ATOMS: atom_id res chain seq x y z
N MET A 1 -32.33 7.78 -28.44
CA MET A 1 -31.72 8.41 -27.25
C MET A 1 -31.09 9.73 -27.64
N LYS A 2 -31.23 10.74 -26.81
CA LYS A 2 -30.51 12.02 -26.96
C LYS A 2 -29.02 11.81 -26.68
N LYS A 3 -28.15 12.62 -27.29
CA LYS A 3 -26.67 12.52 -27.16
C LYS A 3 -26.20 12.55 -25.70
N ASP A 4 -26.89 13.30 -24.85
CA ASP A 4 -26.56 13.43 -23.43
C ASP A 4 -26.90 12.17 -22.63
N GLU A 5 -28.00 11.48 -22.97
CA GLU A 5 -28.38 10.19 -22.35
C GLU A 5 -27.35 9.11 -22.66
N ILE A 6 -26.85 9.06 -23.91
CA ILE A 6 -25.81 8.11 -24.33
C ILE A 6 -24.52 8.36 -23.55
N THR A 7 -24.16 9.62 -23.36
CA THR A 7 -22.97 10.00 -22.59
C THR A 7 -23.10 9.60 -21.12
N MET A 8 -24.27 9.80 -20.52
CA MET A 8 -24.55 9.41 -19.13
C MET A 8 -24.50 7.89 -18.94
N VAL A 9 -25.10 7.12 -19.85
CA VAL A 9 -25.05 5.64 -19.80
C VAL A 9 -23.61 5.17 -19.85
N ARG A 10 -22.77 5.72 -20.75
CA ARG A 10 -21.35 5.35 -20.85
C ARG A 10 -20.55 5.67 -19.59
N LEU A 11 -20.83 6.80 -18.94
CA LEU A 11 -20.18 7.15 -17.66
C LEU A 11 -20.58 6.19 -16.54
N LEU A 12 -21.86 5.81 -16.48
CA LEU A 12 -22.35 4.84 -15.50
C LEU A 12 -21.76 3.45 -15.76
N SER A 13 -21.72 3.00 -17.02
CA SER A 13 -21.07 1.74 -17.39
C SER A 13 -19.59 1.73 -16.99
N LEU A 14 -18.87 2.84 -17.18
CA LEU A 14 -17.48 2.97 -16.73
C LEU A 14 -17.37 2.83 -15.20
N ALA A 15 -18.25 3.47 -14.44
CA ALA A 15 -18.28 3.36 -12.99
C ALA A 15 -18.56 1.91 -12.53
N VAL A 16 -19.49 1.23 -13.19
CA VAL A 16 -19.82 -0.18 -12.89
C VAL A 16 -18.62 -1.09 -13.18
N LEU A 17 -17.92 -0.90 -14.31
CA LEU A 17 -16.72 -1.67 -14.63
C LEU A 17 -15.62 -1.46 -13.59
N MET A 18 -15.35 -0.21 -13.19
CA MET A 18 -14.36 0.09 -12.15
C MET A 18 -14.71 -0.52 -10.79
N ALA A 19 -16.00 -0.47 -10.41
CA ALA A 19 -16.47 -1.10 -9.19
C ALA A 19 -16.30 -2.62 -9.24
N LEU A 20 -16.57 -3.25 -10.39
CA LEU A 20 -16.37 -4.68 -10.60
C LEU A 20 -14.88 -5.06 -10.52
N SER A 21 -13.99 -4.29 -11.14
CA SER A 21 -12.54 -4.49 -11.06
C SER A 21 -12.03 -4.38 -9.61
N LEU A 22 -12.50 -3.38 -8.87
CA LEU A 22 -12.20 -3.23 -7.44
C LEU A 22 -12.71 -4.41 -6.62
N PHE A 23 -13.93 -4.88 -6.89
CA PHE A 23 -14.49 -6.03 -6.20
C PHE A 23 -13.66 -7.30 -6.44
N ILE A 24 -13.28 -7.58 -7.69
CA ILE A 24 -12.42 -8.72 -8.03
C ILE A 24 -11.08 -8.60 -7.31
N LEU A 25 -10.43 -7.45 -7.38
CA LEU A 25 -9.13 -7.24 -6.74
C LEU A 25 -9.21 -7.35 -5.21
N LEU A 26 -10.17 -6.72 -4.56
CA LEU A 26 -10.21 -6.67 -3.10
C LEU A 26 -10.77 -7.95 -2.45
N VAL A 27 -11.72 -8.62 -3.11
CA VAL A 27 -12.48 -9.74 -2.51
C VAL A 27 -12.07 -11.09 -3.07
N LEU A 28 -11.84 -11.19 -4.39
CA LEU A 28 -11.62 -12.48 -5.04
C LEU A 28 -10.14 -12.83 -5.19
N VAL A 29 -9.29 -11.84 -5.46
CA VAL A 29 -7.83 -12.03 -5.59
C VAL A 29 -7.14 -11.66 -4.26
N GLY A 30 -7.30 -10.41 -3.82
CA GLY A 30 -6.77 -9.93 -2.56
C GLY A 30 -5.30 -9.49 -2.63
N ASN A 31 -4.90 -8.70 -1.63
CA ASN A 31 -3.58 -8.05 -1.59
C ASN A 31 -2.40 -9.02 -1.34
N ASN A 32 -2.67 -10.23 -0.86
CA ASN A 32 -1.64 -11.12 -0.32
C ASN A 32 -1.63 -12.52 -0.93
N GLU A 33 -2.01 -12.66 -2.20
CA GLU A 33 -2.04 -13.94 -2.93
C GLU A 33 -0.73 -14.71 -2.78
N PHE A 34 0.38 -14.10 -3.22
CA PHE A 34 1.70 -14.71 -3.11
C PHE A 34 2.17 -14.83 -1.67
N GLY A 35 1.84 -13.86 -0.80
CA GLY A 35 2.20 -13.91 0.61
C GLY A 35 1.58 -15.08 1.37
N GLN A 36 0.36 -15.49 1.02
CA GLN A 36 -0.24 -16.71 1.59
C GLN A 36 0.52 -17.97 1.16
N ILE A 37 0.93 -18.05 -0.10
CA ILE A 37 1.74 -19.16 -0.62
C ILE A 37 3.09 -19.21 0.11
N ILE A 38 3.78 -18.08 0.22
CA ILE A 38 5.05 -17.93 0.95
C ILE A 38 4.90 -18.38 2.40
N SER A 39 3.87 -17.90 3.10
CA SER A 39 3.64 -18.31 4.48
C SER A 39 3.38 -19.81 4.60
N LYS A 40 2.65 -20.41 3.65
CA LYS A 40 2.37 -21.84 3.70
C LYS A 40 3.62 -22.70 3.44
N MET A 41 4.51 -22.26 2.56
CA MET A 41 5.83 -22.88 2.34
C MET A 41 6.68 -22.81 3.61
N ASN A 42 6.83 -21.62 4.21
CA ASN A 42 7.63 -21.44 5.42
C ASN A 42 7.15 -22.29 6.59
N ASN A 43 5.84 -22.56 6.67
CA ASN A 43 5.23 -23.37 7.72
C ASN A 43 5.15 -24.86 7.37
N ASN A 44 5.74 -25.32 6.24
CA ASN A 44 5.65 -26.70 5.75
C ASN A 44 4.20 -27.22 5.71
N SER A 45 3.26 -26.33 5.38
CA SER A 45 1.81 -26.58 5.43
C SER A 45 1.22 -26.90 4.04
N LEU A 46 2.06 -26.99 3.03
CA LEU A 46 1.70 -27.36 1.67
C LEU A 46 1.89 -28.86 1.47
N ASN A 47 0.93 -29.50 0.82
CA ASN A 47 1.03 -30.91 0.45
C ASN A 47 1.82 -31.06 -0.85
N ILE A 48 3.13 -30.81 -0.78
CA ILE A 48 4.10 -30.92 -1.89
C ILE A 48 5.31 -31.75 -1.45
N SER A 49 6.09 -32.30 -2.39
CA SER A 49 7.30 -33.06 -2.05
C SER A 49 8.36 -32.14 -1.40
N GLU A 50 9.27 -32.70 -0.59
CA GLU A 50 10.36 -31.92 0.03
C GLU A 50 11.23 -31.22 -1.02
N ASN A 51 11.49 -31.86 -2.16
CA ASN A 51 12.24 -31.27 -3.26
C ASN A 51 11.51 -30.07 -3.90
N GLN A 52 10.17 -30.10 -3.93
CA GLN A 52 9.34 -29.00 -4.38
C GLN A 52 9.18 -27.92 -3.30
N ASN A 53 9.30 -28.26 -2.02
CA ASN A 53 9.36 -27.29 -0.93
C ASN A 53 10.79 -26.73 -0.78
N SER A 54 11.33 -26.22 -1.88
CA SER A 54 12.69 -25.71 -1.97
C SER A 54 12.74 -24.19 -1.89
N VAL A 55 13.93 -23.72 -1.50
CA VAL A 55 14.25 -22.29 -1.43
C VAL A 55 14.05 -21.58 -2.78
N TYR A 56 14.22 -22.27 -3.90
CA TYR A 56 13.99 -21.73 -5.25
C TYR A 56 12.52 -21.37 -5.50
N ASN A 57 11.58 -22.27 -5.14
CA ASN A 57 10.16 -21.94 -5.23
C ASN A 57 9.81 -20.79 -4.28
N LEU A 58 10.38 -20.76 -3.06
CA LEU A 58 10.15 -19.67 -2.11
C LEU A 58 10.51 -18.29 -2.69
N TYR A 59 11.69 -18.16 -3.29
CA TYR A 59 12.13 -16.88 -3.86
C TYR A 59 11.40 -16.51 -5.16
N TYR A 60 10.98 -17.48 -5.97
CA TYR A 60 10.09 -17.24 -7.10
C TYR A 60 8.82 -16.47 -6.69
N TYR A 61 8.08 -16.98 -5.69
CA TYR A 61 6.89 -16.29 -5.21
C TYR A 61 7.21 -15.00 -4.45
N THR A 62 8.36 -14.93 -3.77
CA THR A 62 8.81 -13.70 -3.10
C THR A 62 9.05 -12.58 -4.12
N GLY A 63 9.72 -12.87 -5.24
CA GLY A 63 9.96 -11.92 -6.32
C GLY A 63 8.66 -11.41 -6.94
N PHE A 64 7.73 -12.31 -7.28
CA PHE A 64 6.41 -11.92 -7.78
C PHE A 64 5.58 -11.16 -6.74
N ASN A 65 5.66 -11.51 -5.46
CA ASN A 65 4.94 -10.84 -4.39
C ASN A 65 5.29 -9.35 -4.31
N VAL A 66 6.58 -8.99 -4.41
CA VAL A 66 7.03 -7.58 -4.35
C VAL A 66 6.40 -6.77 -5.49
N ILE A 67 6.46 -7.28 -6.72
CA ILE A 67 5.93 -6.57 -7.89
C ILE A 67 4.40 -6.55 -7.84
N TYR A 68 3.77 -7.66 -7.48
CA TYR A 68 2.33 -7.77 -7.35
C TYR A 68 1.75 -6.78 -6.34
N GLN A 69 2.33 -6.70 -5.13
CA GLN A 69 1.84 -5.79 -4.09
C GLN A 69 1.89 -4.32 -4.55
N LEU A 70 2.90 -3.94 -5.34
CA LEU A 70 3.00 -2.61 -5.94
C LEU A 70 1.88 -2.37 -6.96
N PHE A 71 1.73 -3.25 -7.94
CA PHE A 71 0.72 -3.14 -9.00
C PHE A 71 -0.70 -3.18 -8.46
N PHE A 72 -0.97 -4.11 -7.54
CA PHE A 72 -2.23 -4.22 -6.82
C PHE A 72 -2.59 -2.91 -6.12
N SER A 73 -1.66 -2.40 -5.31
CA SER A 73 -1.85 -1.17 -4.54
C SER A 73 -2.17 0.03 -5.43
N ILE A 74 -1.39 0.25 -6.49
CA ILE A 74 -1.60 1.35 -7.43
C ILE A 74 -2.93 1.18 -8.17
N THR A 75 -3.24 -0.03 -8.62
CA THR A 75 -4.50 -0.32 -9.34
C THR A 75 -5.72 -0.02 -8.49
N VAL A 76 -5.73 -0.50 -7.24
CA VAL A 76 -6.82 -0.25 -6.29
C VAL A 76 -6.96 1.25 -6.02
N LEU A 77 -5.84 1.95 -5.79
CA LEU A 77 -5.85 3.39 -5.55
C LEU A 77 -6.48 4.16 -6.71
N PHE A 78 -5.93 3.98 -7.92
CA PHE A 78 -6.40 4.70 -9.10
C PHE A 78 -7.84 4.34 -9.47
N SER A 79 -8.24 3.07 -9.32
CA SER A 79 -9.60 2.63 -9.64
C SER A 79 -10.63 3.22 -8.67
N ALA A 80 -10.37 3.19 -7.35
CA ALA A 80 -11.31 3.72 -6.37
C ALA A 80 -11.39 5.26 -6.41
N VAL A 81 -10.26 5.93 -6.61
CA VAL A 81 -10.25 7.39 -6.76
C VAL A 81 -10.94 7.80 -8.06
N SER A 82 -10.76 7.06 -9.16
CA SER A 82 -11.48 7.29 -10.42
C SER A 82 -12.98 7.09 -10.26
N LEU A 83 -13.41 5.99 -9.63
CA LEU A 83 -14.81 5.70 -9.36
C LEU A 83 -15.44 6.84 -8.54
N THR A 84 -14.77 7.27 -7.46
CA THR A 84 -15.19 8.40 -6.64
C THR A 84 -15.27 9.69 -7.46
N GLY A 85 -14.29 9.94 -8.32
CA GLY A 85 -14.26 11.09 -9.22
C GLY A 85 -15.39 11.10 -10.26
N ILE A 86 -15.80 9.93 -10.77
CA ILE A 86 -16.94 9.80 -11.69
C ILE A 86 -18.24 10.14 -10.96
N LEU A 87 -18.44 9.55 -9.77
CA LEU A 87 -19.66 9.73 -8.96
C LEU A 87 -19.81 11.18 -8.47
N LEU A 88 -18.72 11.79 -8.01
CA LEU A 88 -18.69 13.16 -7.50
C LEU A 88 -18.44 14.21 -8.58
N ARG A 89 -18.28 13.77 -9.84
CA ARG A 89 -18.09 14.61 -11.02
C ARG A 89 -16.90 15.59 -10.90
N ILE A 90 -15.75 15.06 -10.53
CA ILE A 90 -14.51 15.82 -10.26
C ILE A 90 -13.67 16.01 -11.54
N GLY A 91 -12.96 17.14 -11.65
CA GLY A 91 -12.07 17.44 -12.78
C GLY A 91 -10.93 16.42 -12.94
N ASN A 92 -10.49 16.20 -14.18
CA ASN A 92 -9.43 15.26 -14.59
C ASN A 92 -9.67 13.78 -14.30
N THR A 93 -10.88 13.41 -13.85
CA THR A 93 -11.28 12.00 -13.66
C THR A 93 -11.01 11.15 -14.90
N GLY A 94 -11.23 11.68 -16.11
CA GLY A 94 -10.96 10.94 -17.35
C GLY A 94 -9.51 10.53 -17.58
N ILE A 95 -8.54 11.28 -17.03
CA ILE A 95 -7.11 10.93 -17.12
C ILE A 95 -6.81 9.81 -16.13
N ILE A 96 -7.19 10.02 -14.86
CA ILE A 96 -6.96 9.05 -13.78
C ILE A 96 -7.66 7.71 -14.10
N ALA A 97 -8.87 7.75 -14.65
CA ALA A 97 -9.62 6.59 -15.10
C ALA A 97 -8.90 5.79 -16.19
N SER A 98 -8.20 6.48 -17.11
CA SER A 98 -7.41 5.79 -18.14
C SER A 98 -6.19 5.11 -17.54
N VAL A 99 -5.54 5.77 -16.59
CA VAL A 99 -4.38 5.22 -15.89
C VAL A 99 -4.80 4.01 -15.03
N ALA A 100 -5.94 4.11 -14.34
CA ALA A 100 -6.55 3.00 -13.60
C ALA A 100 -6.77 1.78 -14.50
N ALA A 101 -7.39 1.96 -15.67
CA ALA A 101 -7.65 0.89 -16.63
C ALA A 101 -6.36 0.20 -17.13
N ILE A 102 -5.29 0.98 -17.37
CA ILE A 102 -3.99 0.44 -17.76
C ILE A 102 -3.38 -0.39 -16.64
N PHE A 103 -3.37 0.13 -15.40
CA PHE A 103 -2.84 -0.61 -14.25
C PHE A 103 -3.66 -1.87 -13.93
N ASN A 104 -4.98 -1.82 -14.11
CA ASN A 104 -5.86 -2.97 -13.98
C ASN A 104 -5.48 -4.08 -14.98
N MET A 105 -5.28 -3.70 -16.25
CA MET A 105 -4.80 -4.61 -17.29
C MET A 105 -3.41 -5.18 -16.96
N MET A 106 -2.47 -4.34 -16.54
CA MET A 106 -1.11 -4.76 -16.19
C MET A 106 -1.08 -5.71 -14.98
N THR A 107 -1.93 -5.48 -13.98
CA THR A 107 -2.06 -6.36 -12.80
C THR A 107 -2.59 -7.74 -13.20
N GLY A 108 -3.60 -7.79 -14.07
CA GLY A 108 -4.09 -9.05 -14.64
C GLY A 108 -3.02 -9.79 -15.47
N ILE A 109 -2.26 -9.07 -16.31
CA ILE A 109 -1.15 -9.64 -17.09
C ILE A 109 -0.07 -10.19 -16.17
N LEU A 110 0.29 -9.47 -15.11
CA LEU A 110 1.31 -9.90 -14.15
C LEU A 110 0.92 -11.20 -13.45
N LEU A 111 -0.34 -11.32 -13.01
CA LEU A 111 -0.87 -12.55 -12.41
C LEU A 111 -0.86 -13.72 -13.41
N LEU A 112 -1.21 -13.47 -14.68
CA LEU A 112 -1.11 -14.48 -15.74
C LEU A 112 0.33 -14.89 -16.02
N MET A 113 1.26 -13.94 -16.06
CA MET A 113 2.69 -14.22 -16.24
C MET A 113 3.22 -15.06 -15.09
N ALA A 114 2.90 -14.72 -13.84
CA ALA A 114 3.25 -15.52 -12.68
C ALA A 114 2.72 -16.95 -12.82
N ARG A 115 1.46 -17.12 -13.23
CA ARG A 115 0.89 -18.46 -13.40
C ARG A 115 1.55 -19.27 -14.53
N ILE A 116 1.81 -18.65 -15.68
CA ILE A 116 2.39 -19.34 -16.84
C ILE A 116 3.85 -19.71 -16.60
N LEU A 117 4.60 -18.83 -15.93
CA LEU A 117 6.03 -19.01 -15.71
C LEU A 117 6.37 -19.87 -14.48
N GLU A 118 5.36 -20.30 -13.73
CA GLU A 118 5.50 -21.09 -12.51
C GLU A 118 6.22 -22.44 -12.77
N SER A 119 5.99 -23.04 -13.94
CA SER A 119 6.67 -24.28 -14.36
C SER A 119 8.05 -24.06 -14.97
N SER A 120 8.50 -22.82 -15.16
CA SER A 120 9.72 -22.51 -15.89
C SER A 120 10.94 -22.46 -14.98
N SER A 121 11.77 -23.50 -14.98
CA SER A 121 13.02 -23.54 -14.19
C SER A 121 13.99 -22.40 -14.54
N SER A 122 13.93 -21.88 -15.77
CA SER A 122 14.72 -20.71 -16.18
C SER A 122 14.25 -19.42 -15.52
N MET A 123 12.93 -19.29 -15.28
CA MET A 123 12.37 -18.11 -14.61
C MET A 123 12.68 -18.15 -13.12
N HIS A 124 12.54 -19.30 -12.48
CA HIS A 124 12.99 -19.51 -11.10
C HIS A 124 14.45 -19.13 -10.97
N ALA A 125 15.33 -19.70 -11.80
CA ALA A 125 16.75 -19.38 -11.74
C ALA A 125 17.08 -17.89 -11.96
N TRP A 126 16.32 -17.20 -12.81
CA TRP A 126 16.49 -15.76 -13.04
C TRP A 126 16.06 -14.95 -11.81
N ILE A 127 14.92 -15.26 -11.20
CA ILE A 127 14.47 -14.58 -9.98
C ILE A 127 15.43 -14.87 -8.83
N ASP A 128 15.82 -16.13 -8.65
CA ASP A 128 16.70 -16.58 -7.58
C ASP A 128 18.08 -15.92 -7.64
N SER A 129 18.56 -15.57 -8.84
CA SER A 129 19.83 -14.85 -9.01
C SER A 129 19.86 -13.47 -8.36
N PHE A 130 18.70 -12.89 -8.02
CA PHE A 130 18.63 -11.65 -7.24
C PHE A 130 18.74 -11.88 -5.73
N TYR A 131 18.54 -13.11 -5.26
CA TYR A 131 18.44 -13.44 -3.83
C TYR A 131 19.54 -14.38 -3.33
N ILE A 132 20.05 -15.27 -4.19
CA ILE A 132 21.05 -16.29 -3.84
C ILE A 132 22.22 -16.26 -4.83
N ASP A 133 23.44 -16.28 -4.31
CA ASP A 133 24.64 -16.51 -5.10
C ASP A 133 24.80 -18.01 -5.42
N GLY A 134 25.02 -18.34 -6.70
CA GLY A 134 25.35 -19.73 -7.12
C GLY A 134 24.16 -20.62 -7.48
N VAL A 135 23.12 -20.07 -8.11
CA VAL A 135 21.93 -20.82 -8.56
C VAL A 135 22.29 -21.96 -9.53
N VAL A 136 21.98 -23.21 -9.17
CA VAL A 136 22.20 -24.40 -10.01
C VAL A 136 20.88 -24.85 -10.65
N LYS A 137 20.70 -24.55 -11.94
CA LYS A 137 19.47 -24.86 -12.69
C LYS A 137 19.03 -26.33 -12.64
N GLY A 138 19.97 -27.27 -12.49
CA GLY A 138 19.68 -28.71 -12.43
C GLY A 138 19.04 -29.19 -11.13
N GLN A 139 18.98 -28.35 -10.09
CA GLN A 139 18.40 -28.67 -8.77
C GLN A 139 17.01 -28.06 -8.57
N ILE A 140 16.49 -27.33 -9.56
CA ILE A 140 15.20 -26.63 -9.45
C ILE A 140 14.07 -27.59 -9.83
N GLU A 141 13.36 -28.10 -8.83
CA GLU A 141 12.05 -28.74 -9.01
C GLU A 141 10.95 -27.71 -8.80
N THR A 142 10.21 -27.37 -9.86
CA THR A 142 9.16 -26.34 -9.80
C THR A 142 7.87 -26.87 -9.17
N ALA A 143 7.20 -26.01 -8.40
CA ALA A 143 5.89 -26.28 -7.81
C ALA A 143 4.83 -25.34 -8.40
N GLN A 144 3.62 -25.83 -8.66
CA GLN A 144 2.48 -25.01 -9.09
C GLN A 144 1.52 -24.77 -7.92
N LEU A 145 1.76 -23.72 -7.16
CA LEU A 145 1.06 -23.40 -5.91
C LEU A 145 -0.02 -22.32 -6.06
N MET A 146 -0.02 -21.54 -7.14
CA MET A 146 -1.12 -20.61 -7.41
C MET A 146 -2.44 -21.36 -7.65
N ASP A 147 -3.56 -20.76 -7.23
CA ASP A 147 -4.88 -21.35 -7.40
C ASP A 147 -5.25 -21.53 -8.88
N LYS A 148 -5.98 -22.60 -9.18
CA LYS A 148 -6.23 -23.09 -10.55
C LYS A 148 -7.22 -22.24 -11.38
N ILE A 149 -7.59 -21.02 -10.95
CA ILE A 149 -8.60 -20.20 -11.63
C ILE A 149 -7.95 -18.99 -12.33
N PRO A 150 -7.23 -19.18 -13.47
CA PRO A 150 -6.69 -18.08 -14.26
C PRO A 150 -7.78 -17.20 -14.88
N VAL A 151 -9.05 -17.65 -14.82
CA VAL A 151 -10.22 -16.92 -15.33
C VAL A 151 -10.32 -15.52 -14.68
N LEU A 152 -10.04 -15.39 -13.38
CA LEU A 152 -10.09 -14.09 -12.71
C LEU A 152 -9.03 -13.12 -13.25
N TYR A 153 -7.84 -13.63 -13.55
CA TYR A 153 -6.75 -12.82 -14.09
C TYR A 153 -7.04 -12.39 -15.53
N ILE A 154 -7.57 -13.30 -16.36
CA ILE A 154 -8.06 -12.98 -17.71
C ILE A 154 -9.18 -11.94 -17.64
N LEU A 155 -10.11 -12.10 -16.70
CA LEU A 155 -11.21 -11.16 -16.50
C LEU A 155 -10.71 -9.76 -16.16
N LEU A 156 -9.70 -9.62 -15.30
CA LEU A 156 -9.07 -8.32 -15.00
C LEU A 156 -8.48 -7.66 -16.26
N VAL A 157 -7.83 -8.44 -17.14
CA VAL A 157 -7.30 -7.93 -18.42
C VAL A 157 -8.44 -7.44 -19.30
N ILE A 158 -9.50 -8.23 -19.46
CA ILE A 158 -10.68 -7.87 -20.25
C ILE A 158 -11.35 -6.60 -19.70
N LEU A 159 -11.53 -6.52 -18.38
CA LEU A 159 -12.11 -5.35 -17.73
C LEU A 159 -11.25 -4.10 -17.94
N GLY A 160 -9.93 -4.18 -17.80
CA GLY A 160 -9.04 -3.06 -18.09
C GLY A 160 -9.16 -2.56 -19.53
N ILE A 161 -9.30 -3.46 -20.51
CA ILE A 161 -9.53 -3.09 -21.92
C ILE A 161 -10.89 -2.40 -22.07
N LEU A 162 -11.96 -2.97 -21.51
CA LEU A 162 -13.32 -2.42 -21.57
C LEU A 162 -13.41 -1.05 -20.90
N GLU A 163 -12.78 -0.87 -19.73
CA GLU A 163 -12.67 0.41 -19.04
C GLU A 163 -12.01 1.45 -19.93
N LEU A 164 -10.87 1.12 -20.55
CA LEU A 164 -10.15 2.04 -21.44
C LEU A 164 -11.01 2.43 -22.67
N MET A 165 -11.73 1.48 -23.25
CA MET A 165 -12.67 1.73 -24.35
C MET A 165 -13.84 2.63 -23.90
N MET A 166 -14.37 2.43 -22.70
CA MET A 166 -15.44 3.25 -22.12
C MET A 166 -14.97 4.67 -21.78
N VAL A 167 -13.74 4.84 -21.30
CA VAL A 167 -13.15 6.17 -21.08
C VAL A 167 -13.03 6.94 -22.40
N LYS A 168 -12.56 6.28 -23.46
CA LYS A 168 -12.43 6.91 -24.78
C LYS A 168 -13.80 7.24 -25.38
N SER A 169 -14.72 6.28 -25.37
CA SER A 169 -16.04 6.42 -26.01
C SER A 169 -17.00 7.34 -25.24
N SER A 170 -16.88 7.46 -23.92
CA SER A 170 -17.67 8.43 -23.14
C SER A 170 -17.29 9.88 -23.42
N GLY A 171 -16.10 10.13 -23.97
CA GLY A 171 -15.60 11.48 -24.16
C GLY A 171 -15.47 12.25 -22.85
N ILE A 172 -15.32 11.55 -21.71
CA ILE A 172 -15.29 12.15 -20.35
C ILE A 172 -14.28 13.31 -20.25
N ARG A 173 -13.16 13.23 -20.99
CA ARG A 173 -12.13 14.28 -21.02
C ARG A 173 -12.60 15.59 -21.67
N HIS A 174 -13.63 15.56 -22.51
CA HIS A 174 -14.17 16.71 -23.22
C HIS A 174 -15.40 17.32 -22.53
N ILE A 175 -15.98 16.63 -21.56
CA ILE A 175 -17.12 17.14 -20.80
C ILE A 175 -16.64 18.27 -19.89
N LYS A 176 -17.25 19.47 -20.00
CA LYS A 176 -16.84 20.69 -19.28
C LYS A 176 -16.64 20.47 -17.78
N MET A 177 -17.52 19.68 -17.16
CA MET A 177 -17.49 19.35 -15.73
C MET A 177 -16.23 18.55 -15.33
N PHE A 178 -15.75 17.69 -16.23
CA PHE A 178 -14.58 16.84 -16.03
C PHE A 178 -13.29 17.43 -16.62
N SER A 179 -13.38 18.44 -17.49
CA SER A 179 -12.23 19.03 -18.22
C SER A 179 -11.69 20.33 -17.61
N LYS A 180 -12.51 21.09 -16.87
CA LYS A 180 -12.13 22.37 -16.27
C LYS A 180 -12.67 22.52 -14.86
N ASN A 181 -11.91 22.06 -13.87
CA ASN A 181 -12.01 22.63 -12.54
C ASN A 181 -10.62 22.71 -11.89
N LYS A 182 -10.13 23.94 -11.64
CA LYS A 182 -8.81 24.17 -11.00
C LYS A 182 -8.86 23.91 -9.49
N GLN A 183 -10.02 24.06 -8.86
CA GLN A 183 -10.18 23.89 -7.41
C GLN A 183 -10.41 22.43 -6.99
N THR A 184 -11.00 21.59 -7.85
CA THR A 184 -11.24 20.16 -7.58
C THR A 184 -10.62 19.31 -8.69
N ASN A 185 -9.33 19.02 -8.53
CA ASN A 185 -8.56 18.22 -9.46
C ASN A 185 -8.23 16.87 -8.82
N LEU A 186 -8.75 15.79 -9.41
CA LEU A 186 -8.55 14.43 -8.88
C LEU A 186 -7.07 14.04 -8.79
N ALA A 187 -6.23 14.56 -9.69
CA ALA A 187 -4.78 14.34 -9.64
C ALA A 187 -4.15 14.94 -8.36
N VAL A 188 -4.65 16.11 -7.92
CA VAL A 188 -4.18 16.75 -6.68
C VAL A 188 -4.58 15.92 -5.46
N PHE A 189 -5.73 15.26 -5.50
CA PHE A 189 -6.18 14.39 -4.41
C PHE A 189 -5.42 13.06 -4.33
N LEU A 190 -4.98 12.55 -5.47
CA LEU A 190 -4.22 11.30 -5.56
C LEU A 190 -2.74 11.46 -5.15
N THR A 191 -2.13 12.57 -5.52
CA THR A 191 -0.68 12.79 -5.35
C THR A 191 -0.18 12.63 -3.90
N PRO A 192 -0.80 13.19 -2.85
CA PRO A 192 -0.28 13.03 -1.49
C PRO A 192 -0.30 11.57 -1.03
N ALA A 193 -1.33 10.79 -1.40
CA ALA A 193 -1.39 9.37 -1.08
C ALA A 193 -0.28 8.57 -1.78
N LEU A 194 0.00 8.86 -3.05
CA LEU A 194 1.09 8.21 -3.80
C LEU A 194 2.47 8.53 -3.23
N VAL A 195 2.75 9.81 -2.95
CA VAL A 195 4.04 10.22 -2.38
C VAL A 195 4.25 9.57 -1.01
N THR A 196 3.21 9.57 -0.18
CA THR A 196 3.25 8.93 1.13
C THR A 196 3.47 7.42 1.01
N TYR A 197 2.78 6.74 0.09
CA TYR A 197 2.98 5.31 -0.13
C TYR A 197 4.40 4.96 -0.60
N VAL A 198 4.95 5.71 -1.55
CA VAL A 198 6.32 5.49 -2.04
C VAL A 198 7.33 5.67 -0.90
N TRP A 199 7.12 6.68 -0.06
CA TRP A 199 7.98 6.89 1.10
C TRP A 199 7.82 5.80 2.17
N GLU A 200 6.62 5.69 2.74
CA GLU A 200 6.33 4.81 3.89
C GLU A 200 6.32 3.33 3.52
N GLY A 201 5.63 2.99 2.44
CA GLY A 201 5.38 1.60 2.03
C GLY A 201 6.56 0.95 1.32
N PHE A 202 7.48 1.74 0.73
CA PHE A 202 8.58 1.22 -0.07
C PHE A 202 9.95 1.67 0.44
N ILE A 203 10.27 2.97 0.38
CA ILE A 203 11.62 3.47 0.68
C ILE A 203 11.99 3.22 2.16
N ARG A 204 11.14 3.63 3.11
CA ARG A 204 11.35 3.44 4.55
C ARG A 204 11.55 1.97 4.89
N ARG A 205 10.69 1.10 4.36
CA ARG A 205 10.76 -0.36 4.61
C ARG A 205 12.08 -0.96 4.11
N ASN A 206 12.54 -0.55 2.93
CA ASN A 206 13.81 -1.03 2.38
C ASN A 206 15.02 -0.53 3.18
N ILE A 207 15.01 0.74 3.60
CA ILE A 207 16.06 1.30 4.46
C ILE A 207 16.12 0.54 5.80
N LEU A 208 14.96 0.33 6.43
CA LEU A 208 14.88 -0.40 7.69
C LEU A 208 15.41 -1.83 7.53
N PHE A 209 15.00 -2.53 6.46
CA PHE A 209 15.46 -3.89 6.18
C PHE A 209 16.98 -3.96 6.03
N GLU A 210 17.57 -3.07 5.24
CA GLU A 210 19.02 -3.06 5.00
C GLU A 210 19.82 -2.73 6.27
N ILE A 211 19.30 -1.85 7.12
CA ILE A 211 19.94 -1.52 8.41
C ILE A 211 19.85 -2.68 9.39
N ILE A 212 18.71 -3.39 9.45
CA ILE A 212 18.55 -4.58 10.30
C ILE A 212 19.47 -5.69 9.81
N LYS A 213 19.52 -5.93 8.49
CA LYS A 213 20.36 -6.96 7.86
C LYS A 213 21.84 -6.75 8.14
N ASN A 214 22.33 -5.51 8.03
CA ASN A 214 23.71 -5.16 8.33
C ASN A 214 24.01 -5.04 9.84
N GLY A 215 22.99 -5.27 10.68
CA GLY A 215 23.12 -5.29 12.13
C GLY A 215 23.53 -6.67 12.66
N ASP A 216 23.01 -7.01 13.84
CA ASP A 216 23.22 -8.30 14.50
C ASP A 216 22.22 -9.34 13.98
N SER A 217 22.70 -10.57 13.78
CA SER A 217 21.91 -11.78 13.49
C SER A 217 20.67 -11.90 14.38
N GLN A 218 20.77 -11.60 15.68
CA GLN A 218 19.63 -11.66 16.59
C GLN A 218 18.53 -10.64 16.21
N ARG A 219 18.90 -9.44 15.75
CA ARG A 219 17.92 -8.42 15.33
C ARG A 219 17.18 -8.83 14.06
N MET A 220 17.87 -9.50 13.14
CA MET A 220 17.25 -10.06 11.95
C MET A 220 16.20 -11.12 12.34
N THR A 221 16.56 -12.05 13.24
CA THR A 221 15.63 -13.06 13.77
C THR A 221 14.43 -12.42 14.47
N VAL A 222 14.65 -11.42 15.33
CA VAL A 222 13.57 -10.68 16.01
C VAL A 222 12.66 -9.99 14.99
N ASN A 223 13.22 -9.37 13.95
CA ASN A 223 12.44 -8.74 12.89
C ASN A 223 11.63 -9.76 12.07
N GLU A 224 12.16 -10.96 11.85
CA GLU A 224 11.43 -12.07 11.19
C GLU A 224 10.28 -12.57 12.05
N TYR A 225 10.48 -12.78 13.35
CA TYR A 225 9.40 -13.13 14.28
C TYR A 225 8.33 -12.04 14.32
N LEU A 226 8.74 -10.78 14.39
CA LEU A 226 7.82 -9.65 14.41
C LEU A 226 7.01 -9.57 13.11
N THR A 227 7.69 -9.50 11.97
CA THR A 227 7.02 -9.24 10.68
C THR A 227 6.33 -10.47 10.11
N GLY A 228 6.82 -11.67 10.40
CA GLY A 228 6.29 -12.94 9.90
C GLY A 228 5.23 -13.57 10.82
N TYR A 229 5.47 -13.62 12.13
CA TYR A 229 4.59 -14.31 13.08
C TYR A 229 3.67 -13.35 13.84
N TYR A 230 4.19 -12.24 14.38
CA TYR A 230 3.35 -11.29 15.11
C TYR A 230 2.46 -10.50 14.16
N ILE A 231 2.97 -10.09 13.00
CA ILE A 231 2.23 -9.23 12.08
C ILE A 231 1.73 -9.99 10.86
N GLY A 232 2.58 -10.86 10.29
CA GLY A 232 2.27 -11.66 9.11
C GLY A 232 1.00 -12.49 9.32
N ASN A 233 0.08 -12.42 8.35
CA ASN A 233 -1.23 -13.07 8.36
C ASN A 233 -2.31 -12.50 9.28
N LYS A 234 -2.08 -11.40 10.01
CA LYS A 234 -3.18 -10.71 10.69
C LYS A 234 -3.97 -9.87 9.69
N ILE A 235 -5.28 -10.11 9.57
CA ILE A 235 -6.17 -9.53 8.54
C ILE A 235 -5.94 -8.02 8.37
N PHE A 236 -5.87 -7.28 9.47
CA PHE A 236 -5.72 -5.83 9.45
C PHE A 236 -4.32 -5.38 9.01
N PHE A 237 -3.27 -5.92 9.63
CA PHE A 237 -1.89 -5.53 9.31
C PHE A 237 -1.36 -6.10 8.00
N ASN A 238 -2.08 -7.06 7.41
CA ASN A 238 -1.81 -7.58 6.08
C ASN A 238 -2.32 -6.67 4.95
N TRP A 239 -3.06 -5.61 5.28
CA TRP A 239 -3.41 -4.60 4.31
C TRP A 239 -2.17 -3.81 3.91
N SER A 240 -1.98 -3.58 2.61
CA SER A 240 -0.93 -2.70 2.15
C SER A 240 -1.17 -1.29 2.69
N TRP A 241 -0.09 -0.55 2.93
CA TRP A 241 -0.15 0.87 3.30
C TRP A 241 -1.09 1.65 2.37
N MET A 242 -1.12 1.29 1.09
CA MET A 242 -1.98 1.95 0.11
C MET A 242 -3.47 1.81 0.40
N ILE A 243 -3.95 0.66 0.88
CA ILE A 243 -5.38 0.48 1.19
C ILE A 243 -5.79 1.43 2.32
N MET A 244 -4.95 1.59 3.33
CA MET A 244 -5.21 2.50 4.45
C MET A 244 -5.18 3.97 4.02
N LEU A 245 -4.19 4.35 3.19
CA LEU A 245 -4.13 5.70 2.63
C LEU A 245 -5.30 5.99 1.66
N LEU A 246 -5.80 4.97 0.97
CA LEU A 246 -6.96 5.07 0.09
C LEU A 246 -8.23 5.41 0.87
N LEU A 247 -8.47 4.77 2.02
CA LEU A 247 -9.62 5.09 2.86
C LEU A 247 -9.58 6.56 3.29
N ALA A 248 -8.43 7.04 3.76
CA ALA A 248 -8.26 8.45 4.12
C ALA A 248 -8.47 9.38 2.93
N THR A 249 -7.96 9.02 1.75
CA THR A 249 -8.08 9.82 0.53
C THR A 249 -9.53 9.92 0.07
N ILE A 250 -10.27 8.81 0.02
CA ILE A 250 -11.69 8.79 -0.38
C ILE A 250 -12.53 9.60 0.61
N ILE A 251 -12.32 9.43 1.92
CA ILE A 251 -12.99 10.24 2.93
C ILE A 251 -12.70 11.72 2.66
N CYS A 252 -11.44 12.14 2.53
CA CYS A 252 -11.10 13.53 2.26
C CYS A 252 -11.74 14.07 0.96
N ILE A 253 -11.81 13.26 -0.11
CA ILE A 253 -12.48 13.65 -1.36
C ILE A 253 -13.98 13.88 -1.11
N ILE A 254 -14.66 12.99 -0.38
CA ILE A 254 -16.08 13.13 -0.04
C ILE A 254 -16.31 14.41 0.76
N ILE A 255 -15.44 14.70 1.73
CA ILE A 255 -15.50 15.92 2.55
C ILE A 255 -15.39 17.17 1.68
N GLN A 256 -14.36 17.22 0.82
CA GLN A 256 -14.11 18.38 -0.04
C GLN A 256 -15.14 18.53 -1.18
N SER A 257 -15.84 17.45 -1.54
CA SER A 257 -16.91 17.51 -2.54
C SER A 257 -18.17 18.26 -2.05
N GLY A 258 -18.33 18.45 -0.74
CA GLY A 258 -19.48 19.14 -0.16
C GLY A 258 -20.80 18.35 -0.22
N VAL A 259 -20.75 17.04 -0.55
CA VAL A 259 -21.94 16.17 -0.60
C VAL A 259 -22.62 16.05 0.76
N ILE A 260 -21.84 15.97 1.85
CA ILE A 260 -22.36 15.88 3.21
C ILE A 260 -22.42 17.29 3.82
N LYS A 261 -23.64 17.83 3.93
CA LYS A 261 -23.86 19.14 4.56
C LYS A 261 -23.41 19.12 6.03
N GLY A 262 -22.70 20.17 6.46
CA GLY A 262 -22.21 20.31 7.84
C GLY A 262 -20.84 19.70 8.12
N LEU A 263 -20.28 18.96 7.17
CA LEU A 263 -18.95 18.33 7.32
C LEU A 263 -17.81 19.22 6.80
N SER A 264 -17.88 20.52 7.07
CA SER A 264 -16.85 21.49 6.67
C SER A 264 -16.06 22.02 7.87
N GLY A 265 -14.93 22.68 7.61
CA GLY A 265 -14.10 23.28 8.65
C GLY A 265 -13.59 22.25 9.67
N ARG A 266 -13.83 22.49 10.97
CA ARG A 266 -13.35 21.63 12.07
C ARG A 266 -13.97 20.23 12.04
N ALA A 267 -15.25 20.12 11.70
CA ALA A 267 -15.92 18.82 11.60
C ALA A 267 -15.33 17.98 10.46
N GLY A 268 -15.04 18.61 9.31
CA GLY A 268 -14.33 17.96 8.20
C GLY A 268 -12.92 17.50 8.56
N MET A 269 -12.19 18.28 9.36
CA MET A 269 -10.86 17.89 9.84
C MET A 269 -10.92 16.68 10.78
N LEU A 270 -11.85 16.70 11.74
CA LEU A 270 -12.05 15.58 12.67
C LEU A 270 -12.48 14.31 11.95
N ALA A 271 -13.35 14.42 10.94
CA ALA A 271 -13.76 13.26 10.15
C ALA A 271 -12.65 12.75 9.22
N GLY A 272 -11.98 13.66 8.51
CA GLY A 272 -10.95 13.33 7.51
C GLY A 272 -9.68 12.73 8.08
N ILE A 273 -9.31 13.10 9.31
CA ILE A 273 -8.12 12.57 10.00
C ILE A 273 -8.54 11.54 11.06
N GLY A 274 -9.54 11.86 11.88
CA GLY A 274 -9.93 11.07 13.03
C GLY A 274 -10.54 9.72 12.66
N ILE A 275 -11.38 9.63 11.62
CA ILE A 275 -11.97 8.33 11.22
C ILE A 275 -10.86 7.39 10.72
N PRO A 276 -10.00 7.76 9.76
CA PRO A 276 -8.87 6.91 9.37
C PRO A 276 -7.93 6.57 10.53
N ALA A 277 -7.62 7.51 11.40
CA ALA A 277 -6.76 7.26 12.57
C ALA A 277 -7.38 6.28 13.56
N LEU A 278 -8.69 6.33 13.80
CA LEU A 278 -9.37 5.34 14.64
C LEU A 278 -9.36 3.95 14.02
N VAL A 279 -9.50 3.86 12.70
CA VAL A 279 -9.40 2.59 11.96
C VAL A 279 -8.01 1.96 12.11
N THR A 280 -6.95 2.73 12.31
CA THR A 280 -5.59 2.19 12.56
C THR A 280 -5.28 1.98 14.04
N ILE A 281 -5.70 2.88 14.92
CA ILE A 281 -5.39 2.84 16.34
C ILE A 281 -6.18 1.73 17.05
N ILE A 282 -7.47 1.57 16.79
CA ILE A 282 -8.31 0.59 17.52
C ILE A 282 -7.79 -0.84 17.33
N PRO A 283 -7.54 -1.34 16.10
CA PRO A 283 -6.96 -2.67 15.91
C PRO A 283 -5.58 -2.81 16.53
N SER A 284 -4.75 -1.76 16.47
CA SER A 284 -3.41 -1.77 17.09
C SER A 284 -3.47 -1.89 18.61
N VAL A 285 -4.38 -1.18 19.26
CA VAL A 285 -4.60 -1.27 20.70
C VAL A 285 -5.12 -2.66 21.09
N ILE A 286 -6.12 -3.19 20.37
CA ILE A 286 -6.64 -4.55 20.61
C ILE A 286 -5.51 -5.57 20.49
N TYR A 287 -4.63 -5.40 19.50
CA TYR A 287 -3.53 -6.32 19.26
C TYR A 287 -2.41 -6.19 20.30
N ALA A 288 -2.16 -4.99 20.80
CA ALA A 288 -1.23 -4.76 21.91
C ALA A 288 -1.68 -5.46 23.21
N PHE A 289 -2.99 -5.57 23.46
CA PHE A 289 -3.51 -6.25 24.64
C PHE A 289 -3.54 -7.79 24.52
N ASN A 290 -3.33 -8.33 23.32
CA ASN A 290 -3.32 -9.78 23.09
C ASN A 290 -2.20 -10.19 22.12
N PRO A 291 -0.92 -9.99 22.51
CA PRO A 291 0.21 -10.39 21.69
C PRO A 291 0.27 -11.92 21.53
N PRO A 292 0.72 -12.43 20.37
CA PRO A 292 0.93 -13.87 20.19
C PRO A 292 1.98 -14.43 21.15
N ALA A 293 1.78 -15.65 21.62
CA ALA A 293 2.80 -16.34 22.41
C ALA A 293 3.97 -16.78 21.51
N LEU A 294 5.18 -16.33 21.83
CA LEU A 294 6.41 -16.72 21.13
C LEU A 294 7.14 -17.87 21.83
N PHE A 295 7.29 -17.77 23.15
CA PHE A 295 8.00 -18.75 23.97
C PHE A 295 7.29 -20.12 23.91
N GLY A 296 8.05 -21.17 23.62
CA GLY A 296 7.53 -22.53 23.52
C GLY A 296 6.79 -22.84 22.22
N TYR A 297 6.53 -21.85 21.37
CA TYR A 297 5.92 -22.03 20.05
C TYR A 297 6.95 -21.93 18.92
N LEU A 298 7.74 -20.85 18.90
CA LEU A 298 8.75 -20.61 17.87
C LEU A 298 10.18 -20.63 18.40
N THR A 299 10.38 -20.27 19.66
CA THR A 299 11.70 -20.30 20.29
C THR A 299 11.58 -20.61 21.79
N LEU A 300 12.66 -21.15 22.36
CA LEU A 300 12.84 -21.34 23.80
C LEU A 300 13.83 -20.31 24.39
N ASP A 301 14.36 -19.42 23.56
CA ASP A 301 15.26 -18.35 24.00
C ASP A 301 14.46 -17.17 24.56
N ILE A 302 14.54 -16.99 25.88
CA ILE A 302 13.85 -15.92 26.61
C ILE A 302 14.34 -14.55 26.16
N SER A 303 15.63 -14.40 25.80
CA SER A 303 16.18 -13.12 25.37
C SER A 303 15.58 -12.67 24.04
N LEU A 304 15.39 -13.60 23.09
CA LEU A 304 14.71 -13.32 21.83
C LEU A 304 13.22 -13.00 22.04
N CYS A 305 12.57 -13.64 23.01
CA CYS A 305 11.19 -13.33 23.38
C CYS A 305 11.08 -11.89 23.90
N ASP A 306 11.89 -11.51 24.89
CA ASP A 306 11.88 -10.17 25.49
C ASP A 306 12.20 -9.07 24.46
N MET A 307 13.13 -9.33 23.54
CA MET A 307 13.45 -8.39 22.46
C MET A 307 12.30 -8.25 21.46
N THR A 308 11.62 -9.36 21.13
CA THR A 308 10.48 -9.37 20.19
C THR A 308 9.28 -8.64 20.78
N ASP A 309 8.94 -8.89 22.04
CA ASP A 309 7.82 -8.23 22.70
C ASP A 309 8.03 -6.71 22.81
N ASN A 310 9.24 -6.27 23.18
CA ASN A 310 9.57 -4.84 23.20
C ASN A 310 9.52 -4.21 21.80
N ALA A 311 10.05 -4.90 20.79
CA ALA A 311 10.01 -4.42 19.41
C ALA A 311 8.58 -4.35 18.87
N PHE A 312 7.71 -5.27 19.30
CA PHE A 312 6.30 -5.32 18.89
C PHE A 312 5.51 -4.10 19.34
N TYR A 313 5.59 -3.71 20.61
CA TYR A 313 4.90 -2.50 21.07
C TYR A 313 5.39 -1.25 20.35
N MET A 314 6.71 -1.14 20.17
CA MET A 314 7.30 -0.01 19.43
C MET A 314 6.88 0.00 17.96
N TYR A 315 6.79 -1.15 17.32
CA TYR A 315 6.27 -1.28 15.95
C TYR A 315 4.83 -0.76 15.86
N LEU A 316 3.94 -1.16 16.77
CA LEU A 316 2.55 -0.70 16.78
C LEU A 316 2.43 0.81 17.00
N VAL A 317 3.22 1.38 17.91
CA VAL A 317 3.27 2.82 18.14
C VAL A 317 3.75 3.54 16.89
N THR A 318 4.85 3.10 16.29
CA THR A 318 5.37 3.69 15.04
C THR A 318 4.33 3.61 13.94
N PHE A 319 3.70 2.45 13.74
CA PHE A 319 2.65 2.28 12.76
C PHE A 319 1.50 3.27 12.95
N CYS A 320 1.00 3.45 14.18
CA CYS A 320 -0.07 4.39 14.49
C CYS A 320 0.34 5.85 14.24
N VAL A 321 1.54 6.25 14.68
CA VAL A 321 2.05 7.60 14.50
C VAL A 321 2.26 7.91 13.02
N SER A 322 2.93 7.03 12.27
CA SER A 322 3.19 7.20 10.85
C SER A 322 1.91 7.29 10.04
N MET A 323 0.92 6.42 10.32
CA MET A 323 -0.39 6.49 9.66
C MET A 323 -1.12 7.79 9.99
N THR A 324 -1.13 8.20 11.25
CA THR A 324 -1.81 9.43 11.67
C THR A 324 -1.15 10.66 11.02
N ALA A 325 0.18 10.72 10.99
CA ALA A 325 0.94 11.77 10.32
C ALA A 325 0.62 11.82 8.82
N ALA A 326 0.60 10.66 8.15
CA ALA A 326 0.19 10.54 6.76
C ALA A 326 -1.23 11.08 6.53
N PHE A 327 -2.21 10.70 7.36
CA PHE A 327 -3.59 11.18 7.24
C PHE A 327 -3.70 12.70 7.43
N ILE A 328 -2.96 13.27 8.39
CA ILE A 328 -2.87 14.72 8.58
C ILE A 328 -2.35 15.39 7.31
N LEU A 329 -1.21 14.93 6.77
CA LEU A 329 -0.59 15.52 5.58
C LEU A 329 -1.50 15.41 4.35
N ILE A 330 -2.14 14.25 4.13
CA ILE A 330 -3.12 14.04 3.06
C ILE A 330 -4.28 15.02 3.20
N TYR A 331 -4.89 15.11 4.39
CA TYR A 331 -6.01 16.01 4.63
C TYR A 331 -5.63 17.48 4.37
N LEU A 332 -4.47 17.93 4.87
CA LEU A 332 -4.01 19.32 4.72
C LEU A 332 -3.83 19.70 3.25
N VAL A 333 -3.32 18.78 2.43
CA VAL A 333 -3.11 18.98 0.99
C VAL A 333 -4.42 18.96 0.23
N ILE A 334 -5.26 17.94 0.46
CA ILE A 334 -6.56 17.79 -0.21
C ILE A 334 -7.49 18.98 0.12
N SER A 335 -7.40 19.49 1.35
CA SER A 335 -8.16 20.67 1.79
C SER A 335 -7.59 22.00 1.27
N GLY A 336 -6.49 21.99 0.51
CA GLY A 336 -5.85 23.19 -0.02
C GLY A 336 -5.16 24.07 1.03
N ILE A 337 -4.98 23.55 2.26
CA ILE A 337 -4.33 24.27 3.36
C ILE A 337 -2.81 24.26 3.17
N LEU A 338 -2.26 23.10 2.77
CA LEU A 338 -0.85 22.87 2.49
C LEU A 338 -0.60 22.70 0.98
N ASP A 339 0.36 23.45 0.44
CA ASP A 339 0.73 23.36 -0.98
C ASP A 339 1.54 22.08 -1.28
N MET A 340 1.33 21.47 -2.45
CA MET A 340 2.07 20.28 -2.90
C MET A 340 3.60 20.45 -2.88
N ARG A 341 4.11 21.66 -3.18
CA ARG A 341 5.55 21.95 -3.15
C ARG A 341 6.10 21.88 -1.72
N LYS A 342 5.33 22.37 -0.75
CA LYS A 342 5.68 22.31 0.67
C LYS A 342 5.63 20.87 1.17
N LEU A 343 4.63 20.10 0.75
CA LEU A 343 4.55 18.67 1.04
C LEU A 343 5.81 17.93 0.58
N ALA A 344 6.23 18.14 -0.68
CA ALA A 344 7.44 17.51 -1.21
C ALA A 344 8.69 17.88 -0.39
N PHE A 345 8.84 19.15 0.01
CA PHE A 345 9.93 19.59 0.86
C PHE A 345 9.90 18.96 2.26
N ILE A 346 8.73 18.85 2.87
CA ILE A 346 8.53 18.17 4.17
C ILE A 346 8.93 16.70 4.06
N PHE A 347 8.56 16.01 2.98
CA PHE A 347 8.97 14.62 2.75
C PHE A 347 10.49 14.48 2.61
N ILE A 348 11.16 15.36 1.85
CA ILE A 348 12.62 15.33 1.73
C ILE A 348 13.28 15.50 3.11
N ILE A 349 12.79 16.42 3.93
CA ILE A 349 13.29 16.59 5.29
C ILE A 349 13.02 15.35 6.14
N ASN A 350 11.82 14.77 6.06
CA ASN A 350 11.48 13.52 6.77
C ASN A 350 12.48 12.42 6.42
N VAL A 351 12.79 12.25 5.13
CA VAL A 351 13.76 11.26 4.65
C VAL A 351 15.13 11.49 5.28
N VAL A 352 15.63 12.72 5.21
CA VAL A 352 16.96 13.06 5.73
C VAL A 352 17.03 12.86 7.24
N ILE A 353 16.05 13.36 7.99
CA ILE A 353 15.99 13.19 9.45
C ILE A 353 15.93 11.71 9.81
N SER A 354 15.07 10.94 9.13
CA SER A 354 14.92 9.52 9.39
C SER A 354 16.23 8.75 9.17
N VAL A 355 16.89 8.97 8.03
CA VAL A 355 18.16 8.29 7.70
C VAL A 355 19.25 8.67 8.70
N VAL A 356 19.41 9.96 9.01
CA VAL A 356 20.43 10.44 9.96
C VAL A 356 20.20 9.84 11.35
N LEU A 357 18.97 9.90 11.87
CA LEU A 357 18.64 9.34 13.17
C LEU A 357 18.79 7.81 13.20
N MET A 358 18.44 7.12 12.11
CA MET A 358 18.65 5.67 11.98
C MET A 358 20.12 5.29 12.03
N ILE A 359 21.01 6.04 11.37
CA ILE A 359 22.47 5.82 11.42
C ILE A 359 23.01 6.03 12.83
N ILE A 360 22.51 7.04 13.56
CA ILE A 360 22.93 7.30 14.95
C ILE A 360 22.55 6.13 15.87
N VAL A 361 21.38 5.53 15.63
CA VAL A 361 20.80 4.49 16.49
C VAL A 361 21.28 3.08 16.12
N SER A 362 21.77 2.85 14.89
CA SER A 362 22.13 1.53 14.35
C SER A 362 23.24 0.81 15.15
N GLY A 363 24.21 1.56 15.69
CA GLY A 363 25.41 1.01 16.32
C GLY A 363 25.27 0.52 17.77
N LYS A 364 24.14 0.78 18.46
CA LYS A 364 24.08 0.60 19.93
C LYS A 364 22.76 0.08 20.52
N SER A 365 21.75 -0.28 19.72
CA SER A 365 20.38 -0.32 20.25
C SER A 365 19.53 -1.53 19.82
N SER A 366 18.58 -1.93 20.66
CA SER A 366 17.60 -2.99 20.34
C SER A 366 16.72 -2.59 19.15
N LEU A 367 16.09 -3.58 18.49
CA LEU A 367 15.18 -3.32 17.36
C LEU A 367 14.07 -2.31 17.72
N ALA A 368 13.60 -2.34 18.97
CA ALA A 368 12.63 -1.39 19.51
C ALA A 368 13.08 0.08 19.38
N ILE A 369 14.35 0.37 19.64
CA ILE A 369 14.90 1.73 19.57
C ILE A 369 15.07 2.16 18.10
N GLN A 370 15.34 1.23 17.19
CA GLN A 370 15.40 1.51 15.75
C GLN A 370 14.05 1.99 15.17
N TYR A 371 12.93 1.78 15.89
CA TYR A 371 11.64 2.32 15.49
C TYR A 371 11.43 3.79 15.88
N MET A 372 12.17 4.32 16.86
CA MET A 372 12.02 5.70 17.35
C MET A 372 12.37 6.80 16.32
N PRO A 373 13.45 6.67 15.52
CA PRO A 373 13.77 7.64 14.46
C PRO A 373 12.58 8.00 13.56
N TRP A 374 11.78 7.01 13.19
CA TRP A 374 10.61 7.18 12.33
C TRP A 374 9.52 8.00 13.02
N ILE A 375 9.23 7.71 14.30
CA ILE A 375 8.27 8.49 15.11
C ILE A 375 8.70 9.96 15.16
N VAL A 376 9.98 10.21 15.45
CA VAL A 376 10.51 11.58 15.56
C VAL A 376 10.40 12.32 14.23
N ALA A 377 10.77 11.67 13.12
CA ALA A 377 10.67 12.27 11.78
C ALA A 377 9.23 12.58 11.37
N ASP A 378 8.28 11.69 11.69
CA ASP A 378 6.86 11.86 11.36
C ASP A 378 6.23 12.99 12.18
N CYS A 379 6.52 13.05 13.48
CA CYS A 379 6.12 14.17 14.33
C CYS A 379 6.71 15.49 13.84
N ALA A 380 8.00 15.52 13.50
CA ALA A 380 8.65 16.69 12.94
C ALA A 380 8.00 17.14 11.63
N SER A 381 7.57 16.20 10.79
CA SER A 381 6.88 16.49 9.52
C SER A 381 5.54 17.17 9.73
N VAL A 382 4.75 16.68 10.70
CA VAL A 382 3.48 17.32 11.08
C VAL A 382 3.72 18.71 11.65
N ILE A 383 4.72 18.87 12.53
CA ILE A 383 5.07 20.19 13.09
C ILE A 383 5.49 21.15 11.98
N LEU A 384 6.35 20.72 11.05
CA LEU A 384 6.78 21.53 9.91
C LEU A 384 5.60 21.90 9.00
N ALA A 385 4.63 21.00 8.80
CA ALA A 385 3.41 21.31 8.06
C ALA A 385 2.61 22.42 8.76
N VAL A 386 2.40 22.31 10.07
CA VAL A 386 1.68 23.32 10.87
C VAL A 386 2.39 24.67 10.84
N VAL A 387 3.71 24.69 11.05
CA VAL A 387 4.52 25.92 10.98
C VAL A 387 4.45 26.55 9.58
N SER A 388 4.52 25.74 8.53
CA SER A 388 4.42 26.19 7.13
C SER A 388 3.06 26.80 6.77
N ILE A 389 2.02 26.48 7.53
CA ILE A 389 0.68 27.06 7.42
C ILE A 389 0.61 28.38 8.20
N ALA A 390 1.12 28.39 9.44
CA ALA A 390 1.12 29.56 10.32
C ALA A 390 1.95 30.73 9.77
N LEU A 391 3.03 30.44 9.05
CA LEU A 391 3.91 31.45 8.44
C LEU A 391 3.40 32.00 7.08
N LYS A 392 2.18 31.66 6.63
CA LYS A 392 1.60 32.33 5.45
C LYS A 392 1.49 33.83 5.76
N PRO A 393 2.15 34.73 4.99
CA PRO A 393 2.00 36.16 5.20
C PRO A 393 0.52 36.50 5.04
N VAL A 394 -0.03 37.22 6.01
CA VAL A 394 -1.34 37.85 5.89
C VAL A 394 -1.17 38.90 4.80
N ASN A 395 -1.51 38.56 3.55
CA ASN A 395 -1.59 39.54 2.48
C ASN A 395 -2.64 40.57 2.91
N LYS A 396 -2.16 41.79 3.23
CA LYS A 396 -2.97 43.00 3.29
C LYS A 396 -3.43 43.39 1.90
#